data_AF-A0A4D8QB94-F1
#
_entry.id   AF-A0A4D8QB94-F1
#
_cell.length_a   1.000
_cell.length_b   1.000
_cell.length_c   1.000
_cell.angle_alpha   90.00
_cell.angle_beta   90.00
_cell.angle_gamma   90.00
#
_symmetry.space_group_name_H-M   'P 1'
#
loop_
_entity.id
_entity.type
_entity.pdbx_description
1 polymer ?
#
loop_
_entity_poly.entity_id
_entity_poly.type
_entity_poly.pdbx_seq_one_letter_code
_entity_poly.pdbx_strand_id
1 'polypeptide(L)'
;MTEQCLLERAQGKAAAPLSVAYTPISTLTDLRAAAQLAIQVEFTTVPAYLTALYSITDKGSAAYQALRSVVVEEMFHLNQAANILVGIGGQPKLTGSVVPVYPAYLPSASTTATPYVGLYRASQAVFRNVFMAIETPAPFTAPPQGSDYQTIGQLYKALSDGIKRCVEQYGADKVFSENPAAEQRTDIYLGKFGGKAVKVTDVDSAQLGIQQIVQQGEGAVNPTHPLVPQQPYGAYEHYGARTDGTYGPILGTPYELSHYYKFLRVADAPDFPDTLPIVSNPRVSDFTNATAVQAVKAFNIGYSVMLQSLEASFTKAGGAADSYFTLALPLMHNQLPTLANLVMQLPVFPDGDPTVGPNAAPTFEYVEDASFDSFLAALQALDKLLAGQGLPALLVAPVAPPAPPGPALKHREALHGVIDGVRTLKSRSDATGLGL
;
A
#
# COMPACT_ATOMS: atom_id res chain seq x y z
N MET A 1 -28.32 -17.31 49.24
CA MET A 1 -29.12 -17.21 47.99
C MET A 1 -28.78 -18.44 47.16
N THR A 2 -29.77 -19.07 46.53
CA THR A 2 -29.61 -20.32 45.76
C THR A 2 -29.08 -20.04 44.33
N GLU A 3 -28.44 -21.03 43.70
CA GLU A 3 -27.84 -20.92 42.35
C GLU A 3 -28.83 -20.44 41.27
N GLN A 4 -30.13 -20.71 41.43
CA GLN A 4 -31.19 -20.18 40.56
C GLN A 4 -31.15 -18.65 40.39
N CYS A 5 -30.81 -17.90 41.45
CA CYS A 5 -30.77 -16.44 41.39
C CYS A 5 -29.60 -15.88 40.57
N LEU A 6 -28.55 -16.68 40.35
CA LEU A 6 -27.44 -16.33 39.45
C LEU A 6 -27.78 -16.60 37.98
N LEU A 7 -28.57 -17.65 37.70
CA LEU A 7 -29.02 -17.99 36.35
C LEU A 7 -30.05 -16.99 35.79
N GLU A 8 -30.93 -16.43 36.63
CA GLU A 8 -31.90 -15.42 36.18
C GLU A 8 -31.25 -14.09 35.76
N ARG A 9 -30.09 -13.73 36.34
CA ARG A 9 -29.30 -12.58 35.87
C ARG A 9 -28.59 -12.81 34.53
N ALA A 10 -28.38 -14.07 34.12
CA ALA A 10 -27.86 -14.41 32.80
C ALA A 10 -28.92 -14.34 31.69
N GLN A 11 -30.22 -14.22 32.05
CA GLN A 11 -31.32 -13.99 31.10
C GLN A 11 -31.63 -12.50 30.90
N GLY A 12 -30.64 -11.62 31.12
CA GLY A 12 -30.70 -10.26 30.59
C GLY A 12 -30.94 -10.33 29.08
N LYS A 13 -32.04 -9.73 28.62
CA LYS A 13 -32.50 -9.77 27.21
C LYS A 13 -31.29 -9.71 26.27
N ALA A 14 -31.08 -10.77 25.50
CA ALA A 14 -30.25 -10.68 24.31
C ALA A 14 -30.80 -9.49 23.52
N ALA A 15 -29.99 -8.45 23.34
CA ALA A 15 -30.34 -7.37 22.44
C ALA A 15 -30.62 -8.05 21.10
N ALA A 16 -31.80 -7.79 20.51
CA ALA A 16 -32.07 -8.24 19.15
C ALA A 16 -30.86 -7.79 18.31
N PRO A 17 -30.26 -8.70 17.50
CA PRO A 17 -29.06 -8.36 16.76
C PRO A 17 -29.36 -7.07 16.02
N LEU A 18 -28.56 -6.03 16.27
CA LEU A 18 -28.75 -4.73 15.65
C LEU A 18 -28.66 -4.97 14.15
N SER A 19 -29.83 -5.01 13.50
CA SER A 19 -29.93 -5.10 12.06
C SER A 19 -29.57 -3.72 11.53
N VAL A 20 -28.27 -3.42 11.56
CA VAL A 20 -27.66 -2.40 10.71
C VAL A 20 -28.06 -2.84 9.30
N ALA A 21 -29.11 -2.19 8.79
CA ALA A 21 -29.77 -2.62 7.58
C ALA A 21 -28.78 -2.45 6.44
N TYR A 22 -28.19 -3.57 5.99
CA TYR A 22 -27.34 -3.59 4.82
C TYR A 22 -28.14 -3.04 3.65
N THR A 23 -27.85 -1.80 3.24
CA THR A 23 -28.41 -1.19 2.05
C THR A 23 -27.74 -1.85 0.85
N PRO A 24 -28.44 -2.69 0.05
CA PRO A 24 -27.77 -3.47 -0.97
C PRO A 24 -27.38 -2.57 -2.14
N ILE A 25 -26.11 -2.65 -2.54
CA ILE A 25 -25.62 -2.03 -3.78
C ILE A 25 -26.46 -2.57 -4.94
N SER A 26 -27.19 -1.67 -5.60
CA SER A 26 -28.25 -2.01 -6.56
C SER A 26 -28.29 -1.08 -7.79
N THR A 27 -27.50 -0.01 -7.81
CA THR A 27 -27.29 0.84 -8.99
C THR A 27 -25.84 0.81 -9.46
N LEU A 28 -25.62 1.07 -10.75
CA LEU A 28 -24.26 1.16 -11.31
C LEU A 28 -23.45 2.33 -10.69
N THR A 29 -24.12 3.38 -10.23
CA THR A 29 -23.48 4.50 -9.53
C THR A 29 -22.96 4.06 -8.17
N ASP A 30 -23.80 3.39 -7.37
CA ASP A 30 -23.39 2.89 -6.04
C ASP A 30 -22.31 1.81 -6.16
N LEU A 31 -22.36 0.99 -7.22
CA LEU A 31 -21.34 -0.02 -7.49
C LEU A 31 -19.97 0.60 -7.76
N ARG A 32 -19.92 1.67 -8.55
CA ARG A 32 -18.69 2.44 -8.82
C ARG A 32 -18.22 3.18 -7.56
N ALA A 33 -19.13 3.74 -6.78
CA ALA A 33 -18.80 4.36 -5.49
C ALA A 33 -18.20 3.33 -4.52
N ALA A 34 -18.75 2.11 -4.45
CA ALA A 34 -18.22 1.03 -3.60
C ALA A 34 -16.85 0.52 -4.06
N ALA A 35 -16.60 0.41 -5.37
CA ALA A 35 -15.26 0.07 -5.88
C ALA A 35 -14.24 1.21 -5.64
N GLN A 36 -14.65 2.48 -5.76
CA GLN A 36 -13.81 3.62 -5.37
C GLN A 36 -13.59 3.72 -3.85
N LEU A 37 -14.54 3.24 -3.04
CA LEU A 37 -14.38 3.10 -1.58
C LEU A 37 -13.31 2.05 -1.25
N ALA A 38 -13.34 0.89 -1.91
CA ALA A 38 -12.32 -0.14 -1.75
C ALA A 38 -10.90 0.41 -2.04
N ILE A 39 -10.70 1.15 -3.14
CA ILE A 39 -9.42 1.81 -3.45
C ILE A 39 -8.95 2.72 -2.30
N GLN A 40 -9.86 3.49 -1.70
CA GLN A 40 -9.54 4.41 -0.60
C GLN A 40 -9.18 3.68 0.71
N VAL A 41 -9.70 2.48 0.93
CA VAL A 41 -9.35 1.65 2.10
C VAL A 41 -7.90 1.19 1.99
N GLU A 42 -7.50 0.53 0.89
CA GLU A 42 -6.11 0.07 0.71
C GLU A 42 -5.15 1.27 0.63
N PHE A 43 -5.60 2.40 0.09
CA PHE A 43 -4.79 3.62 0.09
C PHE A 43 -4.58 4.21 1.51
N THR A 44 -5.48 3.92 2.47
CA THR A 44 -5.34 4.35 3.87
C THR A 44 -4.38 3.48 4.68
N THR A 45 -4.09 2.24 4.25
CA THR A 45 -3.12 1.36 4.92
C THR A 45 -1.68 1.71 4.52
N VAL A 46 -1.43 1.94 3.22
CA VAL A 46 -0.08 2.07 2.64
C VAL A 46 0.80 3.13 3.33
N PRO A 47 0.39 4.41 3.51
CA PRO A 47 1.21 5.40 4.22
C PRO A 47 1.48 5.07 5.70
N ALA A 48 0.53 4.46 6.40
CA ALA A 48 0.70 4.06 7.80
C ALA A 48 1.73 2.92 7.91
N TYR A 49 1.63 1.91 7.05
CA TYR A 49 2.57 0.80 6.98
C TYR A 49 3.96 1.26 6.51
N LEU A 50 4.04 2.16 5.52
CA LEU A 50 5.30 2.77 5.08
C LEU A 50 5.99 3.60 6.19
N THR A 51 5.23 4.32 7.01
CA THR A 51 5.80 5.10 8.14
C THR A 51 6.47 4.17 9.14
N ALA A 52 5.79 3.08 9.52
CA ALA A 52 6.39 2.09 10.39
C ALA A 52 7.61 1.41 9.72
N LEU A 53 7.52 1.08 8.44
CA LEU A 53 8.59 0.41 7.69
C LEU A 53 9.88 1.24 7.63
N TYR A 54 9.79 2.52 7.25
CA TYR A 54 10.95 3.41 7.18
C TYR A 54 11.54 3.75 8.55
N SER A 55 10.77 3.59 9.64
CA SER A 55 11.30 3.79 10.98
C SER A 55 12.21 2.66 11.46
N ILE A 56 12.10 1.43 10.91
CA ILE A 56 12.93 0.29 11.31
C ILE A 56 14.35 0.43 10.74
N THR A 57 15.36 0.41 11.62
CA THR A 57 16.76 0.60 11.21
C THR A 57 17.37 -0.66 10.61
N ASP A 58 17.06 -1.83 11.18
CA ASP A 58 17.49 -3.13 10.63
C ASP A 58 16.55 -3.62 9.52
N LYS A 59 16.95 -3.38 8.27
CA LYS A 59 16.27 -3.88 7.07
C LYS A 59 16.37 -5.40 6.90
N GLY A 60 17.31 -6.07 7.55
CA GLY A 60 17.42 -7.53 7.58
C GLY A 60 16.42 -8.20 8.52
N SER A 61 15.85 -7.45 9.47
CA SER A 61 14.94 -7.97 10.48
C SER A 61 13.68 -8.60 9.89
N ALA A 62 13.18 -9.64 10.57
CA ALA A 62 11.92 -10.30 10.20
C ALA A 62 10.73 -9.31 10.21
N ALA A 63 10.74 -8.33 11.11
CA ALA A 63 9.72 -7.28 11.17
C ALA A 63 9.73 -6.37 9.94
N TYR A 64 10.91 -5.92 9.50
CA TYR A 64 11.04 -5.14 8.27
C TYR A 64 10.59 -5.95 7.04
N GLN A 65 11.06 -7.18 6.90
CA GLN A 65 10.73 -8.01 5.73
C GLN A 65 9.24 -8.37 5.67
N ALA A 66 8.62 -8.70 6.81
CA ALA A 66 7.18 -8.96 6.89
C ALA A 66 6.36 -7.70 6.54
N LEU A 67 6.66 -6.55 7.15
CA LEU A 67 5.93 -5.31 6.86
C LEU A 67 6.16 -4.84 5.40
N ARG A 68 7.37 -5.04 4.86
CA ARG A 68 7.69 -4.75 3.45
C ARG A 68 6.89 -5.64 2.49
N SER A 69 6.65 -6.91 2.83
CA SER A 69 5.77 -7.77 2.00
C SER A 69 4.36 -7.23 1.97
N VAL A 70 3.77 -6.94 3.15
CA VAL A 70 2.40 -6.41 3.27
C VAL A 70 2.24 -5.09 2.52
N VAL A 71 3.16 -4.12 2.67
CA VAL A 71 3.11 -2.86 1.92
C VAL A 71 3.01 -3.07 0.40
N VAL A 72 3.70 -4.09 -0.14
CA VAL A 72 3.68 -4.39 -1.57
C VAL A 72 2.37 -5.10 -1.98
N GLU A 73 1.81 -5.93 -1.10
CA GLU A 73 0.49 -6.55 -1.28
C GLU A 73 -0.62 -5.49 -1.24
N GLU A 74 -0.61 -4.55 -0.30
CA GLU A 74 -1.56 -3.43 -0.23
C GLU A 74 -1.51 -2.52 -1.48
N MET A 75 -0.32 -2.23 -1.99
CA MET A 75 -0.17 -1.51 -3.27
C MET A 75 -0.74 -2.31 -4.45
N PHE A 76 -0.69 -3.64 -4.40
CA PHE A 76 -1.33 -4.52 -5.37
C PHE A 76 -2.86 -4.53 -5.20
N HIS A 77 -3.37 -4.53 -3.97
CA HIS A 77 -4.81 -4.45 -3.67
C HIS A 77 -5.42 -3.17 -4.19
N LEU A 78 -4.78 -2.02 -3.93
CA LEU A 78 -5.15 -0.72 -4.49
C LEU A 78 -5.28 -0.78 -6.02
N ASN A 79 -4.29 -1.37 -6.71
CA ASN A 79 -4.34 -1.53 -8.17
C ASN A 79 -5.45 -2.49 -8.62
N GLN A 80 -5.66 -3.60 -7.91
CA GLN A 80 -6.68 -4.59 -8.27
C GLN A 80 -8.11 -4.06 -8.04
N ALA A 81 -8.32 -3.27 -6.98
CA ALA A 81 -9.55 -2.51 -6.75
C ALA A 81 -9.78 -1.44 -7.84
N ALA A 82 -8.71 -0.76 -8.28
CA ALA A 82 -8.76 0.16 -9.41
C ALA A 82 -9.13 -0.54 -10.73
N ASN A 83 -8.57 -1.72 -11.01
CA ASN A 83 -8.97 -2.56 -12.16
C ASN A 83 -10.44 -3.00 -12.09
N ILE A 84 -10.95 -3.34 -10.91
CA ILE A 84 -12.38 -3.65 -10.72
C ILE A 84 -13.22 -2.42 -11.06
N LEU A 85 -12.87 -1.24 -10.55
CA LEU A 85 -13.58 0.02 -10.85
C LEU A 85 -13.57 0.37 -12.35
N VAL A 86 -12.42 0.25 -13.02
CA VAL A 86 -12.32 0.46 -14.49
C VAL A 86 -13.18 -0.55 -15.25
N GLY A 87 -13.11 -1.83 -14.88
CA GLY A 87 -13.86 -2.92 -15.50
C GLY A 87 -15.38 -2.71 -15.45
N ILE A 88 -15.90 -2.09 -14.37
CA ILE A 88 -17.33 -1.72 -14.25
C ILE A 88 -17.67 -0.33 -14.84
N GLY A 89 -16.78 0.26 -15.63
CA GLY A 89 -16.99 1.54 -16.32
C GLY A 89 -16.78 2.79 -15.48
N GLY A 90 -16.03 2.69 -14.37
CA GLY A 90 -15.58 3.83 -13.58
C GLY A 90 -14.24 4.40 -14.01
N GLN A 91 -13.76 5.42 -13.28
CA GLN A 91 -12.42 5.97 -13.38
C GLN A 91 -11.84 6.08 -11.96
N PRO A 92 -10.71 5.42 -11.66
CA PRO A 92 -10.02 5.54 -10.37
C PRO A 92 -9.64 6.98 -10.03
N LYS A 93 -9.81 7.33 -8.77
CA LYS A 93 -9.30 8.55 -8.14
C LYS A 93 -8.34 8.22 -7.02
N LEU A 94 -7.21 8.92 -7.02
CA LEU A 94 -6.11 8.85 -6.03
C LEU A 94 -5.62 10.25 -5.62
N THR A 95 -6.23 11.33 -6.14
CA THR A 95 -5.85 12.73 -5.92
C THR A 95 -6.98 13.58 -5.32
N GLY A 96 -6.62 14.72 -4.73
CA GLY A 96 -7.60 15.64 -4.13
C GLY A 96 -8.26 15.05 -2.87
N SER A 97 -9.59 15.13 -2.78
CA SER A 97 -10.34 14.79 -1.55
C SER A 97 -10.32 13.31 -1.14
N VAL A 98 -9.82 12.41 -1.99
CA VAL A 98 -9.69 10.97 -1.66
C VAL A 98 -8.33 10.62 -1.05
N VAL A 99 -7.40 11.57 -0.95
CA VAL A 99 -6.10 11.34 -0.29
C VAL A 99 -6.30 11.27 1.22
N PRO A 100 -5.87 10.20 1.91
CA PRO A 100 -6.05 10.04 3.35
C PRO A 100 -5.36 11.16 4.15
N VAL A 101 -6.05 11.67 5.18
CA VAL A 101 -5.56 12.73 6.06
C VAL A 101 -5.40 12.16 7.47
N TYR A 102 -4.17 11.87 7.89
CA TYR A 102 -3.91 11.16 9.15
C TYR A 102 -3.92 12.07 10.40
N PRO A 103 -4.29 11.53 11.57
CA PRO A 103 -4.87 10.20 11.79
C PRO A 103 -6.36 10.14 11.37
N ALA A 104 -6.80 8.97 10.91
CA ALA A 104 -8.14 8.74 10.36
C ALA A 104 -8.66 7.33 10.69
N TYR A 105 -9.97 7.12 10.65
CA TYR A 105 -10.53 5.77 10.49
C TYR A 105 -10.46 5.37 9.01
N LEU A 106 -10.50 4.07 8.73
CA LEU A 106 -10.69 3.61 7.36
C LEU A 106 -12.01 4.19 6.79
N PRO A 107 -12.03 4.65 5.53
CA PRO A 107 -13.22 5.25 4.92
C PRO A 107 -14.47 4.38 5.07
N SER A 108 -15.54 4.97 5.60
CA SER A 108 -16.83 4.31 5.89
C SER A 108 -16.79 3.10 6.85
N ALA A 109 -15.69 2.87 7.56
CA ALA A 109 -15.60 1.85 8.61
C ALA A 109 -16.30 2.26 9.91
N SER A 110 -16.59 1.28 10.76
CA SER A 110 -17.18 1.54 12.08
C SER A 110 -16.15 2.12 13.05
N THR A 111 -16.37 3.37 13.48
CA THR A 111 -15.51 4.08 14.46
C THR A 111 -15.52 3.47 15.86
N THR A 112 -16.36 2.45 16.10
CA THR A 112 -16.45 1.72 17.38
C THR A 112 -15.81 0.33 17.35
N ALA A 113 -15.55 -0.21 16.16
CA ALA A 113 -15.06 -1.58 15.96
C ALA A 113 -13.75 -1.65 15.15
N THR A 114 -13.33 -0.55 14.51
CA THR A 114 -12.09 -0.48 13.72
C THR A 114 -11.08 0.49 14.36
N PRO A 115 -9.77 0.29 14.15
CA PRO A 115 -8.74 1.12 14.77
C PRO A 115 -8.68 2.51 14.15
N TYR A 116 -8.23 3.48 14.95
CA TYR A 116 -7.86 4.80 14.43
C TYR A 116 -6.44 4.73 13.86
N VAL A 117 -6.34 4.81 12.54
CA VAL A 117 -5.11 4.65 11.75
C VAL A 117 -4.27 5.92 11.84
N GLY A 118 -2.97 5.78 12.10
CA GLY A 118 -2.05 6.89 12.22
C GLY A 118 -0.64 6.55 11.74
N LEU A 119 0.15 7.60 11.55
CA LEU A 119 1.54 7.53 11.13
C LEU A 119 2.42 7.35 12.37
N TYR A 120 2.80 6.10 12.65
CA TYR A 120 3.56 5.71 13.84
C TYR A 120 4.89 5.04 13.47
N ARG A 121 5.91 5.17 14.34
CA ARG A 121 7.07 4.27 14.31
C ARG A 121 6.64 2.83 14.58
N ALA A 122 7.35 1.89 13.99
CA ALA A 122 7.16 0.47 14.24
C ALA A 122 7.39 0.16 15.74
N SER A 123 6.48 -0.64 16.30
CA SER A 123 6.58 -1.23 17.63
C SER A 123 5.59 -2.40 17.71
N GLN A 124 5.85 -3.39 18.58
CA GLN A 124 4.91 -4.49 18.82
C GLN A 124 3.49 -4.01 19.15
N ALA A 125 3.37 -2.88 19.86
CA ALA A 125 2.07 -2.27 20.19
C ALA A 125 1.33 -1.74 18.94
N VAL A 126 2.03 -1.11 17.99
CA VAL A 126 1.43 -0.65 16.71
C VAL A 126 1.02 -1.84 15.85
N PHE A 127 1.88 -2.87 15.75
CA PHE A 127 1.54 -4.10 15.04
C PHE A 127 0.32 -4.80 15.65
N ARG A 128 0.24 -4.93 16.98
CA ARG A 128 -0.87 -5.62 17.67
C ARG A 128 -2.18 -4.83 17.70
N ASN A 129 -2.11 -3.52 17.94
CA ASN A 129 -3.31 -2.72 18.25
C ASN A 129 -3.82 -1.90 17.06
N VAL A 130 -3.01 -1.71 16.02
CA VAL A 130 -3.39 -0.96 14.80
C VAL A 130 -3.37 -1.89 13.59
N PHE A 131 -2.22 -2.50 13.27
CA PHE A 131 -2.08 -3.22 12.00
C PHE A 131 -2.87 -4.55 12.00
N MET A 132 -2.73 -5.39 13.02
CA MET A 132 -3.60 -6.57 13.18
C MET A 132 -5.09 -6.20 13.29
N ALA A 133 -5.41 -5.01 13.80
CA ALA A 133 -6.80 -4.57 13.95
C ALA A 133 -7.42 -4.14 12.61
N ILE A 134 -6.63 -3.54 11.69
CA ILE A 134 -7.00 -3.29 10.29
C ILE A 134 -7.28 -4.63 9.59
N GLU A 135 -6.34 -5.57 9.67
CA GLU A 135 -6.38 -6.87 9.00
C GLU A 135 -7.27 -7.91 9.70
N THR A 136 -8.16 -7.50 10.61
CA THR A 136 -8.95 -8.46 11.41
C THR A 136 -9.84 -9.30 10.50
N PRO A 137 -9.71 -10.65 10.48
CA PRO A 137 -10.51 -11.47 9.57
C PRO A 137 -12.00 -11.37 9.86
N ALA A 138 -12.80 -11.16 8.82
CA ALA A 138 -14.25 -11.21 8.88
C ALA A 138 -14.71 -12.57 9.43
N PRO A 139 -15.57 -12.61 10.46
CA PRO A 139 -16.30 -13.83 10.82
C PRO A 139 -17.03 -14.36 9.58
N PHE A 140 -16.98 -15.68 9.31
CA PHE A 140 -17.60 -16.21 8.08
C PHE A 140 -19.07 -15.80 7.89
N THR A 141 -19.83 -15.82 8.99
CA THR A 141 -21.25 -15.44 9.03
C THR A 141 -21.49 -13.93 8.99
N ALA A 142 -20.45 -13.10 8.94
CA ALA A 142 -20.58 -11.65 8.87
C ALA A 142 -21.37 -11.24 7.61
N PRO A 143 -22.37 -10.35 7.75
CA PRO A 143 -23.10 -9.85 6.59
C PRO A 143 -22.19 -8.97 5.73
N PRO A 144 -22.44 -8.86 4.41
CA PRO A 144 -21.87 -7.78 3.62
C PRO A 144 -22.20 -6.44 4.26
N GLN A 145 -21.26 -5.50 4.28
CA GLN A 145 -21.50 -4.12 4.70
C GLN A 145 -20.71 -3.14 3.83
N GLY A 146 -21.40 -2.26 3.10
CA GLY A 146 -20.77 -1.19 2.32
C GLY A 146 -20.48 0.09 3.12
N SER A 147 -20.93 0.14 4.38
CA SER A 147 -20.79 1.25 5.31
C SER A 147 -20.96 0.74 6.74
N ASP A 148 -20.27 1.35 7.71
CA ASP A 148 -20.20 0.87 9.10
C ASP A 148 -19.71 -0.60 9.18
N TYR A 149 -18.81 -0.98 8.25
CA TYR A 149 -18.18 -2.30 8.25
C TYR A 149 -17.15 -2.40 9.38
N GLN A 150 -16.94 -3.62 9.88
CA GLN A 150 -16.02 -3.91 10.99
C GLN A 150 -14.74 -4.60 10.52
N THR A 151 -14.74 -5.14 9.29
CA THR A 151 -13.65 -5.88 8.64
C THR A 151 -13.66 -5.60 7.14
N ILE A 152 -12.50 -5.63 6.49
CA ILE A 152 -12.34 -5.29 5.06
C ILE A 152 -13.06 -6.34 4.18
N GLY A 153 -13.10 -7.59 4.62
CA GLY A 153 -13.85 -8.68 4.02
C GLY A 153 -15.36 -8.43 3.94
N GLN A 154 -15.97 -7.67 4.88
CA GLN A 154 -17.38 -7.28 4.76
C GLN A 154 -17.63 -6.26 3.65
N LEU A 155 -16.70 -5.33 3.45
CA LEU A 155 -16.73 -4.35 2.37
C LEU A 155 -16.61 -5.04 1.01
N TYR A 156 -15.63 -5.95 0.87
CA TYR A 156 -15.46 -6.72 -0.36
C TYR A 156 -16.59 -7.70 -0.64
N LYS A 157 -17.20 -8.28 0.40
CA LYS A 157 -18.43 -9.10 0.26
C LYS A 157 -19.59 -8.25 -0.26
N ALA A 158 -19.77 -7.02 0.27
CA ALA A 158 -20.77 -6.09 -0.24
C ALA A 158 -20.53 -5.71 -1.71
N LEU A 159 -19.28 -5.43 -2.10
CA LEU A 159 -18.92 -5.16 -3.49
C LEU A 159 -19.21 -6.37 -4.40
N SER A 160 -18.80 -7.59 -4.00
CA SER A 160 -19.06 -8.82 -4.76
C SER A 160 -20.56 -9.08 -4.98
N ASP A 161 -21.37 -8.90 -3.95
CA ASP A 161 -22.82 -9.08 -4.05
C ASP A 161 -23.50 -7.93 -4.82
N GLY A 162 -22.93 -6.73 -4.78
CA GLY A 162 -23.32 -5.60 -5.63
C GLY A 162 -23.09 -5.89 -7.12
N ILE A 163 -21.92 -6.44 -7.48
CA ILE A 163 -21.60 -6.82 -8.86
C ILE A 163 -22.64 -7.83 -9.38
N LYS A 164 -22.88 -8.92 -8.64
CA LYS A 164 -23.86 -9.96 -9.02
C LYS A 164 -25.25 -9.37 -9.25
N ARG A 165 -25.75 -8.59 -8.28
CA ARG A 165 -27.08 -7.96 -8.35
C ARG A 165 -27.20 -6.99 -9.53
N CYS A 166 -26.19 -6.19 -9.80
CA CYS A 166 -26.21 -5.30 -10.96
C CYS A 166 -26.17 -6.09 -12.28
N VAL A 167 -25.50 -7.24 -12.34
CA VAL A 167 -25.50 -8.10 -13.54
C VAL A 167 -26.87 -8.76 -13.75
N GLU A 168 -27.52 -9.24 -12.69
CA GLU A 168 -28.89 -9.76 -12.73
C GLU A 168 -29.90 -8.70 -13.19
N GLN A 169 -29.73 -7.45 -12.75
CA GLN A 169 -30.68 -6.35 -13.00
C GLN A 169 -30.45 -5.64 -14.35
N TYR A 170 -29.21 -5.46 -14.78
CA TYR A 170 -28.85 -4.64 -15.95
C TYR A 170 -28.27 -5.44 -17.12
N GLY A 171 -27.82 -6.68 -16.88
CA GLY A 171 -27.07 -7.51 -17.83
C GLY A 171 -25.56 -7.26 -17.76
N ALA A 172 -24.77 -8.32 -18.00
CA ALA A 172 -23.31 -8.28 -17.91
C ALA A 172 -22.68 -7.18 -18.79
N ASP A 173 -23.11 -7.06 -20.05
CA ASP A 173 -22.62 -6.06 -21.02
C ASP A 173 -22.78 -4.60 -20.56
N LYS A 174 -23.74 -4.31 -19.67
CA LYS A 174 -23.94 -2.96 -19.11
C LYS A 174 -23.13 -2.72 -17.84
N VAL A 175 -22.87 -3.77 -17.06
CA VAL A 175 -22.02 -3.69 -15.87
C VAL A 175 -20.56 -3.58 -16.31
N PHE A 176 -20.08 -4.52 -17.12
CA PHE A 176 -18.71 -4.59 -17.61
C PHE A 176 -18.48 -3.77 -18.89
N SER A 177 -19.04 -2.55 -18.89
CA SER A 177 -18.85 -1.58 -19.95
C SER A 177 -17.69 -0.65 -19.57
N GLU A 178 -16.46 -1.10 -19.84
CA GLU A 178 -15.23 -0.35 -19.53
C GLU A 178 -15.28 1.07 -20.15
N ASN A 179 -14.90 2.07 -19.36
CA ASN A 179 -14.88 3.47 -19.80
C ASN A 179 -13.86 3.61 -20.95
N PRO A 180 -14.23 4.10 -22.15
CA PRO A 180 -13.30 4.20 -23.28
C PRO A 180 -12.06 5.07 -23.05
N ALA A 181 -12.12 5.97 -22.07
CA ALA A 181 -11.01 6.82 -21.64
C ALA A 181 -10.16 6.20 -20.51
N ALA A 182 -10.61 5.12 -19.88
CA ALA A 182 -9.88 4.40 -18.84
C ALA A 182 -9.02 3.27 -19.44
N GLU A 183 -8.09 2.76 -18.63
CA GLU A 183 -7.29 1.58 -18.97
C GLU A 183 -6.94 0.76 -17.73
N GLN A 184 -7.23 -0.54 -17.77
CA GLN A 184 -6.86 -1.48 -16.71
C GLN A 184 -5.36 -1.79 -16.71
N ARG A 185 -4.76 -1.83 -15.52
CA ARG A 185 -3.32 -1.93 -15.29
C ARG A 185 -2.98 -3.35 -14.85
N THR A 186 -2.53 -4.14 -15.81
CA THR A 186 -2.26 -5.60 -15.65
C THR A 186 -0.77 -5.96 -15.73
N ASP A 187 0.05 -4.96 -16.02
CA ASP A 187 1.49 -4.97 -16.22
C ASP A 187 2.26 -4.31 -15.06
N ILE A 188 1.57 -3.83 -14.02
CA ILE A 188 2.17 -3.24 -12.82
C ILE A 188 3.16 -4.20 -12.16
N TYR A 189 4.43 -3.80 -12.17
CA TYR A 189 5.50 -4.55 -11.53
C TYR A 189 5.83 -3.94 -10.17
N LEU A 190 5.08 -4.35 -9.14
CA LEU A 190 5.37 -4.01 -7.73
C LEU A 190 6.42 -4.97 -7.11
N GLY A 191 7.12 -5.74 -7.94
CA GLY A 191 7.99 -6.84 -7.53
C GLY A 191 7.25 -8.17 -7.45
N LYS A 192 7.86 -9.17 -6.80
CA LYS A 192 7.38 -10.56 -6.79
C LYS A 192 6.30 -10.88 -5.74
N PHE A 193 5.88 -9.88 -4.95
CA PHE A 193 5.14 -10.11 -3.70
C PHE A 193 3.62 -9.88 -3.81
N GLY A 194 3.14 -9.05 -4.75
CA GLY A 194 1.70 -8.74 -4.85
C GLY A 194 0.84 -9.84 -5.51
N GLY A 195 1.41 -10.69 -6.37
CA GLY A 195 0.65 -11.63 -7.19
C GLY A 195 0.48 -11.14 -8.64
N LYS A 196 -0.51 -11.68 -9.36
CA LYS A 196 -0.78 -11.33 -10.76
C LYS A 196 -2.10 -10.57 -10.87
N ALA A 197 -2.03 -9.36 -11.43
CA ALA A 197 -3.20 -8.53 -11.68
C ALA A 197 -4.16 -9.20 -12.66
N VAL A 198 -5.43 -9.23 -12.29
CA VAL A 198 -6.54 -9.77 -13.06
C VAL A 198 -7.18 -8.65 -13.86
N LYS A 199 -7.27 -8.83 -15.18
CA LYS A 199 -8.13 -7.99 -16.02
C LYS A 199 -9.59 -8.37 -15.74
N VAL A 200 -10.38 -7.39 -15.34
CA VAL A 200 -11.79 -7.54 -14.99
C VAL A 200 -12.64 -7.27 -16.21
N THR A 201 -13.29 -8.31 -16.74
CA THR A 201 -14.15 -8.27 -17.94
C THR A 201 -15.54 -8.85 -17.70
N ASP A 202 -15.74 -9.49 -16.57
CA ASP A 202 -16.92 -10.29 -16.23
C ASP A 202 -16.98 -10.55 -14.72
N VAL A 203 -18.04 -11.26 -14.29
CA VAL A 203 -18.28 -11.59 -12.88
C VAL A 203 -17.16 -12.45 -12.29
N ASP A 204 -16.61 -13.39 -13.05
CA ASP A 204 -15.66 -14.37 -12.54
C ASP A 204 -14.27 -13.74 -12.35
N SER A 205 -13.82 -12.93 -13.30
CA SER A 205 -12.60 -12.12 -13.19
C SER A 205 -12.69 -11.07 -12.09
N ALA A 206 -13.85 -10.41 -11.91
CA ALA A 206 -14.09 -9.51 -10.78
C ALA A 206 -14.01 -10.24 -9.44
N GLN A 207 -14.66 -11.41 -9.33
CA GLN A 207 -14.60 -12.25 -8.12
C GLN A 207 -13.19 -12.74 -7.83
N LEU A 208 -12.42 -13.13 -8.85
CA LEU A 208 -11.03 -13.56 -8.69
C LEU A 208 -10.15 -12.42 -8.14
N GLY A 209 -10.29 -11.20 -8.67
CA GLY A 209 -9.59 -10.02 -8.15
C GLY A 209 -9.94 -9.73 -6.69
N ILE A 210 -11.24 -9.77 -6.33
CA ILE A 210 -11.69 -9.61 -4.94
C ILE A 210 -11.14 -10.72 -4.03
N GLN A 211 -11.12 -11.97 -4.50
CA GLN A 211 -10.62 -13.11 -3.74
C GLN A 211 -9.11 -13.00 -3.45
N GLN A 212 -8.30 -12.52 -4.41
CA GLN A 212 -6.87 -12.28 -4.19
C GLN A 212 -6.64 -11.30 -3.04
N ILE A 213 -7.36 -10.17 -3.04
CA ILE A 213 -7.26 -9.13 -2.02
C ILE A 213 -7.60 -9.69 -0.63
N VAL A 214 -8.82 -10.25 -0.48
CA VAL A 214 -9.31 -10.75 0.82
C VAL A 214 -8.45 -11.92 1.36
N GLN A 215 -7.93 -12.78 0.49
CA GLN A 215 -7.08 -13.91 0.92
C GLN A 215 -5.67 -13.47 1.35
N GLN A 216 -5.13 -12.39 0.79
CA GLN A 216 -3.84 -11.82 1.21
C GLN A 216 -3.98 -11.04 2.52
N GLY A 217 -4.99 -10.17 2.65
CA GLY A 217 -5.25 -9.41 3.89
C GLY A 217 -5.68 -10.30 5.07
N GLU A 218 -6.89 -10.86 4.96
CA GLU A 218 -7.57 -11.57 6.06
C GLU A 218 -7.31 -13.09 6.04
N GLY A 219 -7.25 -13.70 4.85
CA GLY A 219 -7.08 -15.14 4.65
C GLY A 219 -8.33 -15.87 4.12
N ALA A 220 -8.25 -17.20 3.97
CA ALA A 220 -9.36 -18.00 3.44
C ALA A 220 -10.45 -18.28 4.50
N VAL A 221 -11.65 -17.74 4.27
CA VAL A 221 -12.78 -17.73 5.21
C VAL A 221 -13.78 -18.89 4.97
N ASN A 222 -13.33 -20.15 4.97
CA ASN A 222 -14.24 -21.30 4.82
C ASN A 222 -14.81 -21.76 6.19
N PRO A 223 -16.14 -21.92 6.37
CA PRO A 223 -16.74 -22.24 7.68
C PRO A 223 -16.40 -23.60 8.26
N THR A 224 -16.02 -24.58 7.42
CA THR A 224 -15.69 -25.94 7.87
C THR A 224 -14.18 -26.18 7.99
N HIS A 225 -13.36 -25.15 7.76
CA HIS A 225 -11.92 -25.21 7.93
C HIS A 225 -11.46 -24.14 8.93
N PRO A 226 -10.46 -24.43 9.78
CA PRO A 226 -9.78 -23.37 10.52
C PRO A 226 -9.17 -22.36 9.55
N LEU A 227 -9.05 -21.10 9.98
CA LEU A 227 -8.32 -20.05 9.24
C LEU A 227 -6.99 -20.63 8.76
N VAL A 228 -6.83 -20.70 7.43
CA VAL A 228 -5.64 -21.35 6.86
C VAL A 228 -4.48 -20.35 6.95
N PRO A 229 -3.45 -20.59 7.79
CA PRO A 229 -2.38 -19.61 8.00
C PRO A 229 -1.41 -19.53 6.81
N GLN A 230 -1.70 -20.25 5.72
CA GLN A 230 -0.76 -20.64 4.67
C GLN A 230 -1.54 -20.77 3.35
N GLN A 231 -1.52 -19.72 2.52
CA GLN A 231 -2.29 -19.53 1.29
C GLN A 231 -1.43 -19.73 0.03
N PRO A 232 -1.94 -20.29 -1.08
CA PRO A 232 -1.15 -20.76 -2.24
C PRO A 232 -0.54 -19.67 -3.15
N TYR A 233 -0.19 -18.52 -2.59
CA TYR A 233 0.45 -17.38 -3.25
C TYR A 233 1.78 -17.06 -2.54
N GLY A 234 2.58 -16.16 -3.12
CA GLY A 234 3.82 -15.69 -2.51
C GLY A 234 5.10 -16.26 -3.08
N ALA A 235 6.01 -15.37 -3.50
CA ALA A 235 7.29 -15.74 -4.10
C ALA A 235 8.51 -15.37 -3.20
N TYR A 236 8.67 -16.16 -2.12
CA TYR A 236 9.76 -17.16 -2.03
C TYR A 236 11.19 -16.70 -1.49
N GLU A 237 11.95 -17.53 -0.68
CA GLU A 237 13.44 -17.48 -0.40
C GLU A 237 14.22 -18.89 -0.29
N HIS A 238 15.24 -19.29 -1.13
CA HIS A 238 16.16 -20.52 -1.20
C HIS A 238 16.84 -20.75 -2.62
N TYR A 239 17.61 -21.84 -2.90
CA TYR A 239 18.25 -22.17 -4.22
C TYR A 239 18.03 -23.63 -4.73
N GLY A 240 17.80 -23.85 -6.04
CA GLY A 240 17.62 -25.18 -6.68
C GLY A 240 17.35 -25.17 -8.21
N ALA A 241 16.91 -26.31 -8.78
CA ALA A 241 16.52 -26.46 -10.20
C ALA A 241 15.05 -26.08 -10.52
N ARG A 242 14.83 -25.31 -11.59
CA ARG A 242 13.56 -24.67 -11.98
C ARG A 242 12.78 -25.43 -13.05
N THR A 243 11.52 -25.03 -13.25
CA THR A 243 10.60 -25.54 -14.28
C THR A 243 11.01 -25.23 -15.73
N ASP A 244 11.95 -24.31 -15.96
CA ASP A 244 12.58 -24.04 -17.26
C ASP A 244 13.88 -24.84 -17.48
N GLY A 245 14.24 -25.73 -16.55
CA GLY A 245 15.46 -26.53 -16.58
C GLY A 245 16.72 -25.81 -16.08
N THR A 246 16.64 -24.55 -15.64
CA THR A 246 17.80 -23.79 -15.12
C THR A 246 17.97 -23.94 -13.61
N TYR A 247 19.17 -23.67 -13.08
CA TYR A 247 19.45 -23.66 -11.65
C TYR A 247 19.57 -22.21 -11.12
N GLY A 248 19.07 -21.94 -9.91
CA GLY A 248 19.18 -20.65 -9.24
C GLY A 248 18.18 -20.53 -8.11
N PRO A 249 17.83 -19.32 -7.63
CA PRO A 249 16.86 -19.20 -6.55
C PRO A 249 15.51 -19.86 -6.90
N ILE A 250 15.19 -20.97 -6.20
CA ILE A 250 13.85 -21.56 -5.97
C ILE A 250 13.60 -21.26 -4.53
N LEU A 251 12.54 -20.59 -4.23
CA LEU A 251 12.60 -19.86 -3.02
C LEU A 251 11.35 -20.24 -2.15
N GLY A 252 11.41 -20.33 -0.81
CA GLY A 252 10.25 -20.48 0.10
C GLY A 252 9.36 -21.74 0.00
N THR A 253 8.12 -21.61 0.47
CA THR A 253 7.05 -22.64 0.44
C THR A 253 5.92 -22.24 -0.52
N PRO A 254 5.14 -23.19 -1.10
CA PRO A 254 3.95 -22.87 -1.91
C PRO A 254 2.76 -22.35 -1.07
N TYR A 255 3.06 -21.67 0.03
CA TYR A 255 2.13 -21.17 1.02
C TYR A 255 2.69 -19.91 1.72
N GLU A 256 1.92 -18.82 1.75
CA GLU A 256 2.23 -17.54 2.43
C GLU A 256 1.19 -17.20 3.51
N LEU A 257 1.59 -16.43 4.53
CA LEU A 257 0.70 -15.96 5.60
C LEU A 257 -0.18 -14.79 5.11
N SER A 258 -1.43 -14.70 5.60
CA SER A 258 -2.19 -13.45 5.44
C SER A 258 -1.60 -12.31 6.29
N HIS A 259 -1.93 -11.05 5.98
CA HIS A 259 -1.39 -9.86 6.64
C HIS A 259 -1.60 -9.92 8.16
N TYR A 260 -2.78 -10.35 8.62
CA TYR A 260 -3.07 -10.59 10.03
C TYR A 260 -2.03 -11.50 10.70
N TYR A 261 -1.69 -12.64 10.09
CA TYR A 261 -0.73 -13.59 10.64
C TYR A 261 0.73 -13.13 10.47
N LYS A 262 1.04 -12.36 9.43
CA LYS A 262 2.35 -11.66 9.29
C LYS A 262 2.53 -10.70 10.47
N PHE A 263 1.53 -9.88 10.78
CA PHE A 263 1.58 -8.92 11.88
C PHE A 263 1.54 -9.57 13.26
N LEU A 264 0.76 -10.62 13.47
CA LEU A 264 0.77 -11.39 14.73
C LEU A 264 2.17 -11.93 15.05
N ARG A 265 2.87 -12.52 14.08
CA ARG A 265 4.25 -13.02 14.28
C ARG A 265 5.23 -11.92 14.67
N VAL A 266 5.04 -10.70 14.17
CA VAL A 266 5.89 -9.55 14.49
C VAL A 266 5.53 -8.95 15.86
N ALA A 267 4.25 -8.93 16.22
CA ALA A 267 3.77 -8.51 17.53
C ALA A 267 4.18 -9.47 18.67
N ASP A 268 4.27 -10.77 18.38
CA ASP A 268 4.62 -11.84 19.32
C ASP A 268 6.13 -12.22 19.26
N ALA A 269 6.94 -11.55 18.42
CA ALA A 269 8.36 -11.82 18.31
C ALA A 269 9.08 -11.56 19.66
N PRO A 270 10.04 -12.42 20.08
CA PRO A 270 10.74 -12.22 21.35
C PRO A 270 11.61 -10.96 21.35
N ASP A 271 12.22 -10.66 20.20
CA ASP A 271 13.03 -9.48 19.94
C ASP A 271 12.35 -8.62 18.86
N PHE A 272 12.44 -7.29 19.00
CA PHE A 272 11.94 -6.33 18.02
C PHE A 272 13.09 -5.40 17.61
N PRO A 273 13.27 -5.09 16.31
CA PRO A 273 14.40 -4.28 15.86
C PRO A 273 14.30 -2.83 16.36
N ASP A 274 15.46 -2.16 16.44
CA ASP A 274 15.52 -0.74 16.73
C ASP A 274 14.74 0.09 15.70
N THR A 275 14.12 1.16 16.17
CA THR A 275 13.34 2.09 15.34
C THR A 275 13.67 3.55 15.66
N LEU A 276 13.75 4.37 14.62
CA LEU A 276 14.04 5.80 14.69
C LEU A 276 13.04 6.52 15.62
N PRO A 277 13.48 7.50 16.42
CA PRO A 277 12.67 8.17 17.42
C PRO A 277 11.77 9.25 16.80
N ILE A 278 11.01 8.91 15.76
CA ILE A 278 10.14 9.85 15.04
C ILE A 278 8.91 10.27 15.86
N VAL A 279 8.46 11.52 15.64
CA VAL A 279 7.15 12.00 16.09
C VAL A 279 6.04 11.25 15.34
N SER A 280 4.91 11.04 16.00
CA SER A 280 3.74 10.36 15.43
C SER A 280 2.72 11.35 14.90
N ASN A 281 2.04 11.01 13.80
CA ASN A 281 1.04 11.85 13.11
C ASN A 281 1.51 13.30 12.81
N PRO A 282 2.72 13.51 12.27
CA PRO A 282 3.25 14.86 12.07
C PRO A 282 2.45 15.67 11.04
N ARG A 283 2.61 16.99 11.15
CA ARG A 283 2.32 18.00 10.13
C ARG A 283 3.57 18.81 9.81
N VAL A 284 3.63 19.41 8.62
CA VAL A 284 4.74 20.33 8.26
C VAL A 284 4.88 21.49 9.26
N SER A 285 3.78 21.91 9.89
CA SER A 285 3.74 22.93 10.94
C SER A 285 4.47 22.56 12.24
N ASP A 286 4.69 21.27 12.48
CA ASP A 286 5.26 20.78 13.74
C ASP A 286 6.79 20.88 13.72
N PHE A 287 7.38 21.06 12.54
CA PHE A 287 8.83 21.07 12.35
C PHE A 287 9.38 22.50 12.33
N THR A 288 10.45 22.72 13.09
CA THR A 288 11.17 24.00 13.16
C THR A 288 12.61 23.90 12.67
N ASN A 289 13.16 22.69 12.58
CA ASN A 289 14.42 22.42 11.89
C ASN A 289 14.26 22.71 10.38
N ALA A 290 15.08 23.63 9.85
CA ALA A 290 14.97 24.08 8.46
C ALA A 290 15.22 22.96 7.43
N THR A 291 16.12 22.02 7.71
CA THR A 291 16.37 20.85 6.85
C THR A 291 15.18 19.90 6.88
N ALA A 292 14.61 19.63 8.05
CA ALA A 292 13.41 18.80 8.17
C ALA A 292 12.21 19.40 7.41
N VAL A 293 11.98 20.71 7.55
CA VAL A 293 10.90 21.45 6.85
C VAL A 293 11.08 21.37 5.32
N GLN A 294 12.30 21.52 4.80
CA GLN A 294 12.52 21.42 3.34
C GLN A 294 12.42 19.97 2.86
N ALA A 295 12.95 19.00 3.62
CA ALA A 295 12.89 17.59 3.29
C ALA A 295 11.45 17.05 3.24
N VAL A 296 10.61 17.40 4.22
CA VAL A 296 9.20 16.98 4.21
C VAL A 296 8.39 17.68 3.11
N LYS A 297 8.69 18.95 2.78
CA LYS A 297 8.05 19.63 1.65
C LYS A 297 8.40 18.97 0.32
N ALA A 298 9.67 18.64 0.11
CA ALA A 298 10.09 17.87 -1.05
C ALA A 298 9.39 16.50 -1.10
N PHE A 299 9.28 15.79 0.03
CA PHE A 299 8.53 14.53 0.12
C PHE A 299 7.06 14.71 -0.28
N ASN A 300 6.34 15.67 0.29
CA ASN A 300 4.91 15.88 0.04
C ASN A 300 4.61 16.28 -1.41
N ILE A 301 5.46 17.12 -2.02
CA ILE A 301 5.35 17.47 -3.45
C ILE A 301 5.61 16.21 -4.31
N GLY A 302 6.69 15.46 -4.04
CA GLY A 302 7.00 14.23 -4.77
C GLY A 302 5.92 13.14 -4.63
N TYR A 303 5.32 13.03 -3.44
CA TYR A 303 4.21 12.13 -3.15
C TYR A 303 2.98 12.52 -3.97
N SER A 304 2.66 13.81 -4.01
CA SER A 304 1.54 14.35 -4.79
C SER A 304 1.72 14.13 -6.30
N VAL A 305 2.93 14.36 -6.84
CA VAL A 305 3.27 14.04 -8.24
C VAL A 305 3.17 12.54 -8.52
N MET A 306 3.58 11.69 -7.57
CA MET A 306 3.46 10.23 -7.69
C MET A 306 1.98 9.80 -7.73
N LEU A 307 1.12 10.34 -6.88
CA LEU A 307 -0.33 10.07 -6.90
C LEU A 307 -1.01 10.53 -8.20
N GLN A 308 -0.70 11.74 -8.66
CA GLN A 308 -1.16 12.25 -9.97
C GLN A 308 -0.73 11.31 -11.11
N SER A 309 0.50 10.80 -11.05
CA SER A 309 1.05 9.86 -12.04
C SER A 309 0.38 8.48 -11.99
N LEU A 310 0.03 7.99 -10.80
CA LEU A 310 -0.75 6.76 -10.61
C LEU A 310 -2.18 6.94 -11.14
N GLU A 311 -2.88 8.02 -10.79
CA GLU A 311 -4.24 8.28 -11.28
C GLU A 311 -4.27 8.40 -12.81
N ALA A 312 -3.33 9.15 -13.37
CA ALA A 312 -3.16 9.28 -14.82
C ALA A 312 -2.86 7.94 -15.50
N SER A 313 -2.23 6.97 -14.82
CA SER A 313 -1.90 5.68 -15.42
C SER A 313 -3.12 4.83 -15.75
N PHE A 314 -4.23 5.00 -15.00
CA PHE A 314 -5.54 4.39 -15.30
C PHE A 314 -6.31 5.15 -16.40
N THR A 315 -5.70 6.14 -17.05
CA THR A 315 -6.26 6.85 -18.20
C THR A 315 -5.56 6.37 -19.46
N LYS A 316 -6.34 6.09 -20.50
CA LYS A 316 -5.84 5.55 -21.77
C LYS A 316 -4.91 6.54 -22.45
N ALA A 317 -3.62 6.22 -22.51
CA ALA A 317 -2.56 7.19 -22.82
C ALA A 317 -2.62 7.80 -24.24
N GLY A 318 -3.38 7.21 -25.17
CA GLY A 318 -3.59 7.77 -26.51
C GLY A 318 -2.32 7.88 -27.38
N GLY A 319 -1.23 7.21 -26.99
CA GLY A 319 0.10 7.33 -27.61
C GLY A 319 1.10 8.19 -26.82
N ALA A 320 0.69 8.81 -25.70
CA ALA A 320 1.61 9.39 -24.72
C ALA A 320 2.45 8.32 -24.01
N ALA A 321 3.57 8.73 -23.43
CA ALA A 321 4.38 7.84 -22.60
C ALA A 321 3.66 7.50 -21.29
N ASP A 322 3.81 6.26 -20.84
CA ASP A 322 3.11 5.72 -19.68
C ASP A 322 3.57 6.38 -18.36
N SER A 323 2.66 7.07 -17.66
CA SER A 323 2.96 7.82 -16.43
C SER A 323 3.40 6.93 -15.26
N TYR A 324 3.01 5.65 -15.23
CA TYR A 324 3.44 4.71 -14.20
C TYR A 324 4.93 4.41 -14.36
N PHE A 325 5.35 3.95 -15.54
CA PHE A 325 6.75 3.58 -15.77
C PHE A 325 7.69 4.78 -15.87
N THR A 326 7.20 5.92 -16.39
CA THR A 326 8.03 7.12 -16.55
C THR A 326 8.19 7.92 -15.26
N LEU A 327 7.20 7.92 -14.36
CA LEU A 327 7.21 8.81 -13.20
C LEU A 327 6.79 8.15 -11.88
N ALA A 328 5.64 7.46 -11.80
CA ALA A 328 5.17 6.89 -10.53
C ALA A 328 6.14 5.84 -9.96
N LEU A 329 6.50 4.83 -10.75
CA LEU A 329 7.37 3.71 -10.35
C LEU A 329 8.79 4.20 -9.96
N PRO A 330 9.47 5.08 -10.74
CA PRO A 330 10.72 5.70 -10.29
C PRO A 330 10.60 6.45 -8.95
N LEU A 331 9.56 7.25 -8.74
CA LEU A 331 9.34 7.99 -7.49
C LEU A 331 9.10 7.06 -6.30
N MET A 332 8.27 6.03 -6.48
CA MET A 332 7.96 5.01 -5.46
C MET A 332 9.20 4.22 -5.03
N HIS A 333 10.08 3.86 -5.97
CA HIS A 333 11.24 3.02 -5.67
C HIS A 333 12.50 3.79 -5.24
N ASN A 334 12.68 5.03 -5.69
CA ASN A 334 13.95 5.75 -5.50
C ASN A 334 13.77 7.02 -4.65
N GLN A 335 13.04 8.03 -5.14
CA GLN A 335 13.01 9.35 -4.50
C GLN A 335 12.24 9.36 -3.18
N LEU A 336 11.03 8.79 -3.13
CA LEU A 336 10.21 8.81 -1.91
C LEU A 336 10.82 8.00 -0.76
N PRO A 337 11.36 6.79 -0.96
CA PRO A 337 12.10 6.09 0.10
C PRO A 337 13.31 6.89 0.58
N THR A 338 14.09 7.51 -0.32
CA THR A 338 15.27 8.28 0.06
C THR A 338 14.90 9.51 0.90
N LEU A 339 13.88 10.26 0.47
CA LEU A 339 13.36 11.41 1.22
C LEU A 339 12.76 11.00 2.56
N ALA A 340 12.01 9.90 2.63
CA ALA A 340 11.46 9.40 3.89
C ALA A 340 12.55 9.04 4.89
N ASN A 341 13.56 8.27 4.47
CA ASN A 341 14.70 7.91 5.32
C ASN A 341 15.47 9.16 5.78
N LEU A 342 15.64 10.18 4.93
CA LEU A 342 16.26 11.45 5.33
C LEU A 342 15.41 12.17 6.40
N VAL A 343 14.11 12.37 6.16
CA VAL A 343 13.22 13.07 7.09
C VAL A 343 13.22 12.39 8.47
N MET A 344 13.19 11.06 8.53
CA MET A 344 13.20 10.30 9.80
C MET A 344 14.51 10.35 10.59
N GLN A 345 15.60 10.84 9.98
CA GLN A 345 16.90 11.05 10.64
C GLN A 345 17.14 12.51 11.04
N LEU A 346 16.23 13.43 10.70
CA LEU A 346 16.34 14.85 11.05
C LEU A 346 15.54 15.15 12.33
N PRO A 347 16.11 15.87 13.31
CA PRO A 347 15.37 16.25 14.51
C PRO A 347 14.27 17.27 14.16
N VAL A 348 13.15 17.24 14.89
CA VAL A 348 12.03 18.20 14.72
C VAL A 348 12.48 19.65 14.97
N PHE A 349 13.42 19.84 15.90
CA PHE A 349 13.95 21.13 16.34
C PHE A 349 15.38 21.36 15.82
N PRO A 350 15.83 22.61 15.62
CA PRO A 350 17.18 22.90 15.13
C PRO A 350 18.30 22.28 15.96
N ASP A 351 18.19 22.36 17.28
CA ASP A 351 19.20 21.89 18.25
C ASP A 351 18.89 20.50 18.84
N GLY A 352 18.00 19.73 18.20
CA GLY A 352 17.63 18.39 18.66
C GLY A 352 18.68 17.33 18.35
N ASP A 353 18.81 16.32 19.22
CA ASP A 353 19.67 15.15 18.97
C ASP A 353 18.92 14.11 18.13
N PRO A 354 19.35 13.78 16.90
CA PRO A 354 18.66 12.83 16.03
C PRO A 354 18.68 11.37 16.53
N THR A 355 19.53 11.04 17.52
CA THR A 355 19.59 9.71 18.14
C THR A 355 18.60 9.55 19.29
N VAL A 356 18.19 10.66 19.92
CA VAL A 356 17.21 10.71 21.03
C VAL A 356 15.82 11.11 20.52
N GLY A 357 15.76 12.00 19.54
CA GLY A 357 14.53 12.57 18.98
C GLY A 357 13.90 13.69 19.83
N PRO A 358 12.66 14.10 19.51
CA PRO A 358 11.84 13.57 18.42
C PRO A 358 12.39 13.94 17.04
N ASN A 359 12.42 12.97 16.13
CA ASN A 359 12.74 13.17 14.72
C ASN A 359 11.47 13.50 13.93
N ALA A 360 11.65 14.21 12.82
CA ALA A 360 10.58 14.44 11.86
C ALA A 360 10.12 13.10 11.21
N ALA A 361 8.97 13.11 10.55
CA ALA A 361 8.52 11.98 9.74
C ALA A 361 7.76 12.50 8.50
N PRO A 362 7.62 11.68 7.44
CA PRO A 362 6.80 12.03 6.29
C PRO A 362 5.34 12.27 6.72
N THR A 363 4.75 13.37 6.27
CA THR A 363 3.37 13.74 6.67
C THR A 363 2.32 13.27 5.66
N PHE A 364 2.75 12.89 4.44
CA PHE A 364 1.89 12.44 3.33
C PHE A 364 0.79 13.46 2.97
N GLU A 365 1.05 14.74 3.20
CA GLU A 365 0.08 15.80 2.91
C GLU A 365 0.04 16.09 1.41
N TYR A 366 -1.17 16.07 0.83
CA TYR A 366 -1.37 16.33 -0.59
C TYR A 366 -1.19 17.81 -0.93
N VAL A 367 -0.51 18.08 -2.04
CA VAL A 367 -0.22 19.40 -2.58
C VAL A 367 -0.90 19.49 -3.95
N GLU A 368 -2.02 20.21 -4.03
CA GLU A 368 -2.91 20.26 -5.20
C GLU A 368 -2.21 20.73 -6.48
N ASP A 369 -1.31 21.72 -6.36
CA ASP A 369 -0.53 22.32 -7.45
C ASP A 369 0.86 21.69 -7.64
N ALA A 370 1.09 20.50 -7.06
CA ALA A 370 2.33 19.77 -7.26
C ALA A 370 2.54 19.41 -8.75
N SER A 371 3.79 19.53 -9.19
CA SER A 371 4.23 19.23 -10.54
C SER A 371 5.66 18.71 -10.51
N PHE A 372 6.11 18.07 -11.60
CA PHE A 372 7.50 17.61 -11.71
C PHE A 372 8.51 18.77 -11.55
N ASP A 373 8.20 19.94 -12.09
CA ASP A 373 9.05 21.13 -11.97
C ASP A 373 9.11 21.66 -10.53
N SER A 374 7.99 21.68 -9.80
CA SER A 374 7.99 22.08 -8.39
C SER A 374 8.71 21.06 -7.51
N PHE A 375 8.62 19.76 -7.85
CA PHE A 375 9.39 18.71 -7.17
C PHE A 375 10.90 18.84 -7.41
N LEU A 376 11.31 19.06 -8.67
CA LEU A 376 12.72 19.27 -9.03
C LEU A 376 13.29 20.52 -8.35
N ALA A 377 12.52 21.62 -8.30
CA ALA A 377 12.90 22.83 -7.58
C ALA A 377 13.05 22.59 -6.07
N ALA A 378 12.17 21.80 -5.46
CA ALA A 378 12.27 21.42 -4.04
C ALA A 378 13.51 20.56 -3.75
N LEU A 379 13.81 19.57 -4.59
CA LEU A 379 15.05 18.78 -4.49
C LEU A 379 16.31 19.65 -4.62
N GLN A 380 16.36 20.56 -5.61
CA GLN A 380 17.48 21.48 -5.79
C GLN A 380 17.66 22.46 -4.61
N ALA A 381 16.57 22.88 -3.96
CA ALA A 381 16.64 23.72 -2.77
C ALA A 381 17.17 22.94 -1.55
N LEU A 382 16.71 21.69 -1.39
CA LEU A 382 17.16 20.77 -0.34
C LEU A 382 18.64 20.41 -0.50
N ASP A 383 19.11 20.09 -1.71
CA ASP A 383 20.51 19.76 -1.97
C ASP A 383 21.47 20.91 -1.67
N LYS A 384 21.07 22.16 -1.96
CA LYS A 384 21.85 23.35 -1.56
C LYS A 384 21.96 23.47 -0.04
N LEU A 385 20.90 23.13 0.69
CA LEU A 385 20.88 23.16 2.16
C LEU A 385 21.74 22.04 2.76
N LEU A 386 21.62 20.81 2.23
CA LEU A 386 22.44 19.66 2.62
C LEU A 386 23.93 19.90 2.35
N ALA A 387 24.28 20.40 1.16
CA ALA A 387 25.65 20.74 0.81
C ALA A 387 26.24 21.84 1.73
N GLY A 388 25.44 22.83 2.12
CA GLY A 388 25.81 23.84 3.12
C GLY A 388 26.07 23.28 4.52
N GLN A 389 25.58 22.07 4.81
CA GLN A 389 25.79 21.32 6.07
C GLN A 389 26.86 20.22 5.94
N GLY A 390 27.51 20.11 4.77
CA GLY A 390 28.50 19.05 4.49
C GLY A 390 27.87 17.67 4.27
N LEU A 391 26.55 17.59 4.12
CA LEU A 391 25.79 16.35 3.87
C LEU A 391 25.73 16.03 2.37
N PRO A 392 25.61 14.75 1.99
CA PRO A 392 25.51 14.35 0.58
C PRO A 392 24.21 14.85 -0.06
N ALA A 393 24.29 15.23 -1.33
CA ALA A 393 23.13 15.60 -2.14
C ALA A 393 22.28 14.38 -2.53
N LEU A 394 20.97 14.59 -2.67
CA LEU A 394 19.98 13.61 -3.10
C LEU A 394 19.94 13.48 -4.63
N LEU A 395 20.09 14.59 -5.36
CA LEU A 395 20.34 14.53 -6.80
C LEU A 395 21.78 14.06 -7.03
N VAL A 396 21.93 12.80 -7.44
CA VAL A 396 23.18 12.35 -8.04
C VAL A 396 23.43 13.24 -9.26
N ALA A 397 24.57 13.95 -9.28
CA ALA A 397 24.98 14.73 -10.44
C ALA A 397 24.88 13.85 -11.69
N PRO A 398 24.31 14.35 -12.81
CA PRO A 398 24.03 13.51 -13.97
C PRO A 398 25.34 12.88 -14.44
N VAL A 399 25.43 11.55 -14.30
CA VAL A 399 26.43 10.77 -15.03
C VAL A 399 26.23 11.12 -16.50
N ALA A 400 27.31 11.56 -17.15
CA ALA A 400 27.23 12.09 -18.51
C ALA A 400 26.40 11.15 -19.40
N PRO A 401 25.45 11.69 -20.21
CA PRO A 401 24.51 10.85 -20.92
C PRO A 401 25.27 9.85 -21.80
N PRO A 402 24.87 8.56 -21.80
CA PRO A 402 25.46 7.59 -22.71
C PRO A 402 25.28 8.11 -24.14
N ALA A 403 26.29 7.87 -24.99
CA ALA A 403 26.27 8.28 -26.38
C ALA A 403 24.96 7.81 -27.06
N PRO A 404 24.36 8.61 -27.96
CA PRO A 404 23.04 8.32 -28.51
C PRO A 404 23.01 6.92 -29.15
N PRO A 405 21.96 6.13 -28.91
CA PRO A 405 21.88 4.77 -29.42
C PRO A 405 21.89 4.79 -30.95
N GLY A 406 22.59 3.81 -31.54
CA GLY A 406 22.45 3.49 -32.95
C GLY A 406 21.01 3.09 -33.31
N PRO A 407 20.68 3.00 -34.62
CA PRO A 407 19.31 2.75 -35.08
C PRO A 407 18.69 1.50 -34.45
N ALA A 408 17.41 1.62 -34.08
CA ALA A 408 16.74 0.78 -33.09
C ALA A 408 16.86 -0.74 -33.34
N LEU A 409 17.47 -1.43 -32.36
CA LEU A 409 17.44 -2.88 -32.24
C LEU A 409 16.19 -3.34 -31.48
N LYS A 410 15.70 -4.54 -31.84
CA LYS A 410 14.37 -5.05 -31.46
C LYS A 410 14.27 -5.30 -29.95
N HIS A 411 13.05 -5.25 -29.41
CA HIS A 411 12.64 -5.32 -27.99
C HIS A 411 13.38 -6.24 -26.99
N ARG A 412 14.23 -7.17 -27.43
CA ARG A 412 14.97 -8.10 -26.57
C ARG A 412 16.25 -7.51 -25.94
N GLU A 413 16.75 -6.38 -26.44
CA GLU A 413 17.98 -5.75 -25.94
C GLU A 413 17.76 -4.65 -24.90
N ALA A 414 16.61 -3.97 -24.94
CA ALA A 414 16.24 -2.95 -23.94
C ALA A 414 16.24 -3.50 -22.50
N LEU A 415 15.91 -4.79 -22.33
CA LEU A 415 15.94 -5.47 -21.03
C LEU A 415 17.37 -5.63 -20.48
N HIS A 416 18.38 -5.77 -21.34
CA HIS A 416 19.79 -5.90 -20.92
C HIS A 416 20.38 -4.56 -20.47
N GLY A 417 20.02 -3.44 -21.12
CA GLY A 417 20.45 -2.11 -20.69
C GLY A 417 19.98 -1.74 -19.28
N VAL A 418 18.76 -2.14 -18.91
CA VAL A 418 18.24 -1.99 -17.53
C VAL A 418 18.99 -2.90 -16.55
N ILE A 419 19.30 -4.14 -16.94
CA ILE A 419 20.06 -5.09 -16.11
C ILE A 419 21.49 -4.59 -15.83
N ASP A 420 22.17 -3.96 -16.80
CA ASP A 420 23.50 -3.41 -16.58
C ASP A 420 23.47 -2.12 -15.73
N GLY A 421 22.43 -1.28 -15.86
CA GLY A 421 22.18 -0.18 -14.93
C GLY A 421 22.01 -0.65 -13.48
N VAL A 422 21.27 -1.75 -13.27
CA VAL A 422 21.08 -2.39 -11.96
C VAL A 422 22.38 -3.02 -11.42
N ARG A 423 23.20 -3.64 -12.28
CA ARG A 423 24.51 -4.18 -11.88
C ARG A 423 25.49 -3.11 -11.41
N THR A 424 25.47 -1.93 -12.02
CA THR A 424 26.38 -0.82 -11.67
C THR A 424 26.00 -0.17 -10.32
N LEU A 425 24.73 -0.29 -9.91
CA LEU A 425 24.28 0.08 -8.56
C LEU A 425 24.65 -0.98 -7.53
N LYS A 426 24.44 -2.27 -7.84
CA LYS A 426 24.72 -3.36 -6.90
C LYS A 426 26.22 -3.53 -6.58
N SER A 427 27.12 -3.28 -7.54
CA SER A 427 28.56 -3.28 -7.25
C SER A 427 29.04 -2.08 -6.42
N ARG A 428 28.16 -1.12 -6.10
CA ARG A 428 28.47 0.06 -5.27
C ARG A 428 27.84 0.00 -3.87
N SER A 429 26.69 -0.66 -3.68
CA SER A 429 26.15 -0.95 -2.34
C SER A 429 27.12 -1.78 -1.50
N ASP A 430 27.72 -2.79 -2.14
CA ASP A 430 28.61 -3.76 -1.50
C ASP A 430 29.96 -3.13 -1.07
N ALA A 431 30.27 -1.93 -1.57
CA ALA A 431 31.48 -1.17 -1.25
C ALA A 431 31.27 -0.10 -0.15
N THR A 432 30.03 0.22 0.22
CA THR A 432 29.71 1.28 1.21
C THR A 432 28.94 0.79 2.44
N GLY A 433 28.62 -0.50 2.51
CA GLY A 433 27.87 -1.10 3.63
C GLY A 433 26.39 -0.76 3.64
N LEU A 434 25.90 0.00 2.65
CA LEU A 434 24.48 0.33 2.47
C LEU A 434 23.83 -0.69 1.52
N GLY A 435 23.51 -1.86 2.07
CA GLY A 435 22.77 -2.91 1.36
C GLY A 435 21.35 -2.48 0.99
N LEU A 436 20.96 -2.79 -0.25
CA LEU A 436 19.60 -2.63 -0.81
C LEU A 436 18.70 -3.81 -0.44
#